data_AF-A0A9X2P833-F1
#
_entry.id   AF-A0A9X2P833-F1
#
_cell.length_a   1.000
_cell.length_b   1.000
_cell.length_c   1.000
_cell.angle_alpha   90.00
_cell.angle_beta   90.00
_cell.angle_gamma   90.00
#
_symmetry.space_group_name_H-M   'P 1'
#
loop_
_entity.id
_entity.type
_entity.pdbx_description
1 polymer ?
#
loop_
_entity_poly.entity_id
_entity_poly.type
_entity_poly.pdbx_seq_one_letter_code
_entity_poly.pdbx_strand_id
1 'polypeptide(L)' 'MVKYVIKLEINGIEFQIQTLAGSEREAKDNAWEVIRNRTSFLSIQKDQKKELYSSFSTKLAQGIKSALLF' A
#
# COMPACT_ATOMS: atom_id res chain seq x y z
N MET A 1 9.60 -33.80 8.90
CA MET A 1 9.10 -32.51 8.38
C MET A 1 7.59 -32.58 8.27
N VAL A 2 6.90 -31.50 8.65
CA VAL A 2 5.44 -31.38 8.67
C VAL A 2 5.05 -30.21 7.76
N LYS A 3 3.88 -30.31 7.11
CA LYS A 3 3.31 -29.21 6.32
C LYS A 3 2.63 -28.21 7.25
N TYR A 4 3.01 -26.94 7.14
CA TYR A 4 2.38 -25.83 7.84
C TYR A 4 1.68 -24.92 6.84
N VAL A 5 0.49 -24.46 7.23
CA VAL A 5 -0.26 -23.43 6.53
C VAL A 5 -0.29 -22.21 7.43
N ILE A 6 0.34 -21.13 6.98
CA ILE A 6 0.45 -19.87 7.71
C ILE A 6 -0.43 -18.84 7.01
N LYS A 7 -1.38 -18.27 7.75
CA LYS A 7 -2.22 -17.16 7.29
C LYS A 7 -1.68 -15.85 7.85
N LEU A 8 -1.52 -14.86 7.00
CA LEU A 8 -0.98 -13.55 7.31
C LEU A 8 -1.93 -12.49 6.76
N GLU A 9 -2.11 -11.39 7.48
CA GLU A 9 -2.88 -10.24 7.01
C GLU A 9 -1.94 -9.06 6.83
N ILE A 10 -1.94 -8.46 5.64
CA ILE A 10 -1.17 -7.24 5.34
C ILE A 10 -2.12 -6.24 4.71
N ASN A 11 -2.34 -5.09 5.37
CA ASN A 11 -3.25 -4.03 4.92
C ASN A 11 -4.68 -4.53 4.60
N GLY A 12 -5.22 -5.44 5.41
CA GLY A 12 -6.56 -6.01 5.21
C GLY A 12 -6.66 -7.07 4.11
N ILE A 13 -5.55 -7.45 3.49
CA ILE A 13 -5.48 -8.53 2.50
C ILE A 13 -4.91 -9.77 3.17
N GLU A 14 -5.64 -10.88 3.10
CA GLU A 14 -5.18 -12.18 3.59
C GLU A 14 -4.25 -12.87 2.58
N PHE A 15 -3.11 -13.33 3.07
CA PHE A 15 -2.13 -14.12 2.35
C PHE A 15 -1.98 -15.48 3.04
N GLN A 16 -1.82 -16.52 2.22
CA GLN A 16 -1.56 -17.87 2.70
C GLN A 16 -0.21 -18.34 2.20
N ILE A 17 0.66 -18.74 3.13
CA ILE A 17 1.97 -19.31 2.85
C ILE A 17 1.98 -20.77 3.30
N GLN A 18 2.37 -21.66 2.41
CA GLN A 18 2.56 -23.08 2.71
C GLN A 18 4.05 -23.38 2.80
N THR A 19 4.46 -24.04 3.88
CA THR A 19 5.87 -24.37 4.11
C THR A 19 6.02 -25.76 4.71
N LEU A 20 7.16 -26.39 4.46
CA LEU A 20 7.58 -27.64 5.11
C LEU A 20 8.63 -27.27 6.16
N ALA A 21 8.40 -27.66 7.41
CA ALA A 21 9.31 -27.37 8.52
C ALA A 21 9.33 -28.51 9.54
N GLY A 22 10.38 -28.57 10.35
CA GLY A 22 10.48 -29.49 11.50
C GLY A 22 9.74 -28.98 12.74
N SER A 23 9.51 -27.67 12.84
CA SER A 23 8.81 -27.03 13.97
C SER A 23 8.01 -25.81 13.53
N GLU A 24 7.10 -25.34 14.39
CA GLU A 24 6.36 -24.08 14.18
C GLU A 24 7.27 -22.86 14.07
N ARG A 25 8.34 -22.82 14.88
CA ARG A 25 9.32 -21.74 14.85
C ARG A 25 10.00 -21.66 13.49
N GLU A 26 10.49 -22.79 13.01
CA GLU A 26 11.12 -22.89 11.68
C GLU A 26 10.13 -22.57 10.55
N ALA A 27 8.86 -22.98 10.67
CA ALA A 27 7.82 -22.62 9.71
C ALA A 27 7.62 -21.10 9.62
N LYS A 28 7.64 -20.41 10.77
CA LYS A 28 7.54 -18.94 10.83
C LYS A 28 8.76 -18.26 10.22
N ASP A 29 9.96 -18.76 10.50
CA ASP A 29 11.20 -18.22 9.93
C ASP A 29 11.19 -18.37 8.40
N ASN A 30 10.81 -19.55 7.89
CA ASN A 30 10.65 -19.80 6.46
C ASN A 30 9.60 -18.86 5.81
N ALA A 31 8.49 -18.58 6.50
CA ALA A 31 7.48 -17.66 5.98
C ALA A 31 8.03 -16.22 5.83
N TRP A 32 8.84 -15.75 6.78
CA TRP A 32 9.49 -14.44 6.66
C TRP A 32 10.48 -14.37 5.50
N GLU A 33 11.21 -15.45 5.25
CA GLU A 33 12.08 -15.54 4.06
C GLU A 33 11.27 -15.47 2.77
N VAL A 34 10.14 -16.19 2.69
CA VAL A 34 9.26 -16.13 1.51
C VAL A 34 8.77 -14.70 1.27
N ILE A 35 8.29 -14.01 2.31
CA ILE A 35 7.83 -12.62 2.20
C ILE A 35 8.97 -11.74 1.68
N ARG A 36 10.15 -11.83 2.30
CA ARG A 36 11.31 -11.01 1.89
C ARG A 36 11.74 -11.28 0.44
N ASN A 37 11.75 -12.54 0.02
CA ASN A 37 12.26 -12.94 -1.29
C ASN A 37 11.24 -12.77 -2.42
N ARG A 38 9.93 -12.76 -2.10
CA ARG A 38 8.84 -12.68 -3.08
C ARG A 38 8.19 -11.31 -3.17
N THR A 39 8.49 -10.40 -2.24
CA THR A 39 7.99 -9.02 -2.29
C THR A 39 9.08 -8.09 -2.81
N SER A 40 8.65 -7.03 -3.52
CA SER A 40 9.54 -5.98 -4.01
C SER A 40 8.91 -4.62 -3.76
N PHE A 41 9.74 -3.64 -3.44
CA PHE A 41 9.29 -2.25 -3.27
C PHE A 41 9.12 -1.62 -4.66
N LEU A 42 7.89 -1.31 -5.04
CA LEU A 42 7.58 -0.69 -6.34
C LEU A 42 7.78 0.82 -6.34
N SER A 43 7.36 1.51 -5.27
CA SER A 43 7.65 2.93 -5.07
C SER A 43 7.60 3.26 -3.58
N ILE A 44 8.38 4.26 -3.17
CA ILE A 44 8.35 4.82 -1.82
C ILE A 44 8.06 6.30 -1.99
N GLN A 45 6.85 6.71 -1.59
CA GLN A 45 6.44 8.11 -1.61
C GLN A 45 6.33 8.59 -0.18
N LYS A 46 6.91 9.76 0.11
CA LYS A 46 6.64 10.45 1.35
C LYS A 46 5.20 10.91 1.31
N ASP A 47 4.44 10.61 2.35
CA ASP A 47 3.07 11.10 2.50
C ASP A 47 3.15 12.62 2.67
N GLN A 48 3.10 13.34 1.56
CA GLN A 48 2.98 14.78 1.58
C GLN A 48 1.55 15.03 2.01
N LYS A 49 1.35 15.53 3.25
CA LYS A 49 0.09 16.12 3.66
C LYS A 49 -0.41 16.94 2.47
N LYS A 50 -1.54 16.52 1.88
CA LYS A 50 -2.15 17.19 0.74
C LYS A 50 -2.45 18.63 1.15
N GLU A 51 -1.51 19.54 0.91
CA GLU A 51 -1.85 20.95 0.85
C GLU A 51 -2.85 21.07 -0.29
N LEU A 52 -4.03 21.58 0.07
CA LEU A 52 -5.17 21.74 -0.79
C LEU A 52 -4.72 22.29 -2.14
N TYR A 53 -5.02 21.56 -3.23
CA TYR A 53 -5.04 22.11 -4.57
C TYR A 53 -6.09 23.24 -4.63
N SER A 54 -5.71 24.45 -4.19
CA SER A 54 -6.49 25.68 -4.25
C SER A 54 -6.21 26.50 -5.52
N SER A 55 -5.54 25.92 -6.52
CA SER A 55 -5.05 26.68 -7.69
C SER A 55 -5.84 26.48 -9.00
N PHE A 56 -6.93 25.71 -9.03
CA PHE A 56 -7.75 25.58 -10.25
C PHE A 56 -9.13 26.23 -10.18
N SER A 57 -9.73 26.39 -9.00
CA SER A 57 -11.06 27.02 -8.85
C SER A 57 -11.03 28.55 -8.86
N THR A 58 -9.90 29.19 -8.52
CA THR A 58 -9.77 30.65 -8.46
C THR A 58 -9.71 31.32 -9.84
N LYS A 59 -9.21 30.63 -10.87
CA LYS A 59 -9.13 31.19 -12.24
C LYS A 59 -10.48 31.18 -12.97
N LEU A 60 -11.40 30.26 -12.64
CA LEU A 60 -12.75 30.24 -13.25
C LEU A 60 -13.68 31.33 -12.66
N ALA A 61 -13.57 31.62 -11.36
CA ALA A 61 -14.40 32.64 -10.72
C ALA A 61 -14.10 34.07 -11.18
N GLN A 62 -12.86 34.35 -11.62
CA GLN A 62 -12.50 35.66 -12.19
C GLN A 62 -13.01 35.84 -13.63
N GLY A 63 -13.09 34.77 -14.43
CA GLY A 63 -13.61 34.82 -15.79
C GLY A 63 -15.12 35.14 -15.85
N ILE A 64 -15.91 34.60 -14.93
CA ILE A 64 -17.37 34.81 -14.92
C ILE A 64 -17.75 36.22 -14.46
N LYS A 65 -17.02 36.82 -13.52
CA LYS A 65 -17.30 38.20 -13.06
C LYS A 65 -17.00 39.26 -14.10
N SER A 66 -16.05 39.04 -15.03
CA SER A 66 -15.77 39.98 -16.11
C SER A 66 -16.82 39.97 -17.23
N ALA A 67 -17.54 38.86 -17.44
CA ALA A 67 -18.54 38.74 -18.50
C ALA A 67 -19.94 39.27 -18.13
N LEU A 68 -20.16 39.66 -16.86
CA LEU A 68 -21.43 40.19 -16.35
C LEU A 68 -21.40 41.71 -16.08
N LEU A 69 -20.27 42.38 -16.37
CA LEU A 69 -20.10 43.83 -16.25
C LEU A 69 -19.97 44.54 -17.62
N PHE A 70 -20.32 43.86 -18.71
CA PHE A 70 -20.53 44.44 -20.04
C PHE A 70 -21.93 44.10 -20.55
#